data_AF-A0A8T6L8F3-F1
#
_entry.id   AF-A0A8T6L8F3-F1
#
_cell.length_a   1.000
_cell.length_b   1.000
_cell.length_c   1.000
_cell.angle_alpha   90.00
_cell.angle_beta   90.00
_cell.angle_gamma   90.00
#
_symmetry.space_group_name_H-M   'P 1'
#
loop_
_entity.id
_entity.type
_entity.pdbx_description
1 polymer ?
#
loop_
_entity_poly.entity_id
_entity_poly.type
_entity_poly.pdbx_seq_one_letter_code
_entity_poly.pdbx_strand_id
1 'polypeptide(L)'
;MAKKAAEAEQEALKPGEEAASELDSVADEAAPQADDEGAPDLQAALEAAQDEVASLKDAALRAQADVENMRRRAARDVENAHKFALERFAESLLPVIDSLEKSVESAAEAADAAVSEGVGLCLKLFLDTLARNGIEQVDPLGEPF
;
A
#
# COMPACT_ATOMS: atom_id res chain seq x y z
N MET A 1 39.03 41.85 10.70
CA MET A 1 40.11 41.12 10.01
C MET A 1 39.46 40.09 9.11
N ALA A 2 39.85 40.09 7.83
CA ALA A 2 39.55 39.11 6.77
C ALA A 2 38.07 38.77 6.51
N LYS A 3 37.34 39.17 5.45
CA LYS A 3 37.54 39.98 4.23
C LYS A 3 38.94 39.92 3.59
N LYS A 4 39.36 38.74 3.13
CA LYS A 4 40.40 38.56 2.10
C LYS A 4 40.40 37.10 1.61
N ALA A 5 40.63 36.93 0.30
CA ALA A 5 40.36 35.78 -0.57
C ALA A 5 38.92 35.80 -1.12
N ALA A 6 38.52 36.66 -2.08
CA ALA A 6 39.22 37.10 -3.31
C ALA A 6 39.64 35.88 -4.14
N GLU A 7 38.95 35.56 -5.24
CA GLU A 7 39.08 36.17 -6.58
C GLU A 7 39.74 35.15 -7.49
N ALA A 8 38.97 34.61 -8.43
CA ALA A 8 39.35 34.13 -9.76
C ALA A 8 38.15 33.34 -10.29
N GLU A 9 37.48 33.65 -11.39
CA GLU A 9 37.64 34.70 -12.38
C GLU A 9 36.35 34.61 -13.22
N GLN A 10 35.64 35.72 -13.38
CA GLN A 10 34.66 35.90 -14.44
C GLN A 10 35.40 36.55 -15.61
N GLU A 11 35.47 35.88 -16.76
CA GLU A 11 35.86 36.46 -18.06
C GLU A 11 35.45 35.45 -19.14
N ALA A 12 34.84 35.74 -20.29
CA ALA A 12 34.15 36.88 -20.91
C ALA A 12 33.25 36.25 -22.01
N LEU A 13 31.99 36.67 -22.13
CA LEU A 13 31.41 37.42 -23.26
C LEU A 13 31.55 36.83 -24.69
N LYS A 14 30.39 36.54 -25.30
CA LYS A 14 30.09 36.29 -26.74
C LYS A 14 30.43 37.52 -27.63
N PRO A 15 30.10 37.61 -28.95
CA PRO A 15 29.93 36.64 -30.08
C PRO A 15 30.81 37.02 -31.31
N GLY A 16 30.74 36.30 -32.44
CA GLY A 16 31.36 36.79 -33.68
C GLY A 16 31.30 35.82 -34.87
N GLU A 17 30.38 36.10 -35.78
CA GLU A 17 30.24 35.55 -37.13
C GLU A 17 31.13 36.38 -38.08
N GLU A 18 32.17 35.76 -38.65
CA GLU A 18 32.87 36.19 -39.88
C GLU A 18 33.25 34.89 -40.61
N ALA A 19 32.57 34.52 -41.69
CA ALA A 19 32.71 35.03 -43.07
C ALA A 19 33.78 34.26 -43.88
N ALA A 20 33.41 33.99 -45.13
CA ALA A 20 34.15 33.36 -46.23
C ALA A 20 34.13 31.82 -46.23
N SER A 21 33.29 31.15 -47.03
CA SER A 21 33.28 31.08 -48.51
C SER A 21 34.51 30.37 -49.08
N GLU A 22 34.25 29.46 -50.02
CA GLU A 22 35.19 28.65 -50.83
C GLU A 22 35.70 27.40 -50.09
N LEU A 23 35.38 26.15 -50.47
CA LEU A 23 35.32 25.56 -51.81
C LEU A 23 34.25 24.46 -51.91
N ASP A 24 33.31 24.67 -52.83
CA ASP A 24 32.68 23.60 -53.60
C ASP A 24 33.70 23.10 -54.66
N SER A 25 33.58 21.85 -55.08
CA SER A 25 34.38 21.12 -56.08
C SER A 25 35.58 20.29 -55.57
N VAL A 26 35.30 19.06 -55.13
CA VAL A 26 35.77 17.86 -55.86
C VAL A 26 34.68 16.80 -55.73
N ALA A 27 33.89 16.65 -56.80
CA ALA A 27 33.14 15.43 -57.02
C ALA A 27 34.10 14.31 -57.41
N ASP A 28 33.76 13.11 -56.97
CA ASP A 28 34.18 11.83 -57.55
C ASP A 28 35.61 11.36 -57.23
N GLU A 29 35.76 10.58 -56.16
CA GLU A 29 36.28 9.21 -56.28
C GLU A 29 36.19 8.43 -54.95
N ALA A 30 35.85 7.15 -55.10
CA ALA A 30 35.93 6.10 -54.08
C ALA A 30 34.91 6.15 -52.93
N ALA A 31 33.68 5.75 -53.24
CA ALA A 31 32.92 4.95 -52.29
C ALA A 31 33.73 3.68 -51.95
N PRO A 32 34.17 3.45 -50.70
CA PRO A 32 34.36 2.08 -50.29
C PRO A 32 32.96 1.50 -50.22
N GLN A 33 32.71 0.49 -51.05
CA GLN A 33 31.57 -0.40 -50.85
C GLN A 33 31.63 -0.86 -49.40
N ALA A 34 30.75 -0.31 -48.57
CA ALA A 34 30.41 -0.95 -47.32
C ALA A 34 29.71 -2.23 -47.75
N ASP A 35 30.42 -3.34 -47.63
CA ASP A 35 29.86 -4.67 -47.79
C ASP A 35 28.58 -4.74 -46.94
N ASP A 36 27.45 -4.75 -47.65
CA ASP A 36 26.08 -4.90 -47.18
C ASP A 36 25.82 -6.36 -46.75
N GLU A 37 26.79 -6.99 -46.08
CA GLU A 37 26.67 -8.36 -45.57
C GLU A 37 26.42 -8.39 -44.05
N GLY A 38 26.48 -7.24 -43.35
CA GLY A 38 26.21 -7.12 -41.91
C GLY A 38 24.91 -6.40 -41.52
N ALA A 39 24.25 -5.71 -42.45
CA ALA A 39 23.01 -4.98 -42.20
C ALA A 39 21.78 -5.87 -41.89
N PRO A 40 21.52 -6.99 -42.59
CA PRO A 40 20.33 -7.80 -42.29
C PRO A 40 20.39 -8.50 -40.93
N ASP A 41 21.59 -8.83 -40.44
CA ASP A 41 21.81 -9.45 -39.13
C ASP A 41 21.60 -8.45 -37.98
N LEU A 42 22.06 -7.21 -38.16
CA LEU A 42 21.84 -6.12 -37.20
C LEU A 42 20.37 -5.71 -37.10
N GLN A 43 19.66 -5.63 -38.23
CA GLN A 43 18.22 -5.35 -38.23
C GLN A 43 17.44 -6.45 -37.50
N ALA A 44 17.75 -7.72 -37.78
CA ALA A 44 17.11 -8.87 -37.13
C ALA A 44 17.40 -8.93 -35.63
N ALA A 45 18.65 -8.64 -35.22
CA ALA A 45 19.02 -8.56 -33.81
C ALA A 45 18.31 -7.41 -33.08
N LEU A 46 18.12 -6.28 -33.75
CA LEU A 46 17.40 -5.12 -33.20
C LEU A 46 15.92 -5.43 -33.01
N GLU A 47 15.27 -6.06 -34.00
CA GLU A 47 13.87 -6.49 -33.91
C GLU A 47 13.67 -7.54 -32.80
N ALA A 48 14.55 -8.54 -32.71
CA ALA A 48 14.53 -9.53 -31.62
C ALA A 48 14.71 -8.90 -30.23
N ALA A 49 15.61 -7.91 -30.09
CA ALA A 49 15.80 -7.18 -28.85
C ALA A 49 14.58 -6.32 -28.49
N GLN A 50 13.90 -5.73 -29.48
CA GLN A 50 12.67 -4.97 -29.26
C GLN A 50 11.53 -5.87 -28.79
N ASP A 51 11.38 -7.05 -29.39
CA ASP A 51 10.39 -8.06 -28.98
C ASP A 51 10.66 -8.59 -27.58
N GLU A 52 11.93 -8.85 -27.23
CA GLU A 52 12.31 -9.25 -25.88
C GLU A 52 11.98 -8.15 -24.87
N VAL A 53 12.30 -6.88 -25.19
CA VAL A 53 11.96 -5.74 -24.34
C VAL A 53 10.44 -5.59 -24.19
N ALA A 54 9.66 -5.81 -25.24
CA ALA A 54 8.20 -5.77 -25.19
C ALA A 54 7.66 -6.87 -24.26
N SER A 55 8.14 -8.11 -24.43
CA SER A 55 7.79 -9.26 -23.59
C SER A 55 8.12 -9.03 -22.11
N LEU A 56 9.31 -8.50 -21.83
CA LEU A 56 9.76 -8.19 -20.47
C LEU A 56 8.94 -7.06 -19.84
N LYS A 57 8.55 -6.04 -20.61
CA LYS A 57 7.67 -4.96 -20.13
C LYS A 57 6.29 -5.49 -19.77
N ASP A 58 5.71 -6.36 -20.61
CA ASP A 58 4.43 -6.98 -20.32
C ASP A 58 4.49 -7.89 -19.08
N ALA A 59 5.58 -8.65 -18.94
CA ALA A 59 5.83 -9.46 -17.75
C ALA A 59 5.96 -8.58 -16.49
N ALA A 60 6.69 -7.47 -16.57
CA ALA A 60 6.87 -6.53 -15.47
C ALA A 60 5.54 -5.85 -15.07
N LEU A 61 4.72 -5.43 -16.04
CA LEU A 61 3.40 -4.84 -15.77
C LEU A 61 2.47 -5.85 -15.09
N ARG A 62 2.46 -7.11 -15.55
CA ARG A 62 1.67 -8.17 -14.92
C ARG A 62 2.16 -8.43 -13.49
N ALA A 63 3.47 -8.57 -13.29
CA ALA A 63 4.05 -8.76 -11.96
C ALA A 63 3.72 -7.60 -11.01
N GLN A 64 3.77 -6.36 -11.50
CA GLN A 64 3.39 -5.18 -10.72
C GLN A 64 1.90 -5.22 -10.33
N ALA A 65 1.02 -5.60 -11.27
CA ALA A 65 -0.40 -5.76 -10.98
C ALA A 65 -0.67 -6.87 -9.94
N ASP A 66 0.05 -7.99 -10.02
CA ASP A 66 -0.07 -9.08 -9.05
C ASP A 66 0.34 -8.64 -7.64
N VAL A 67 1.44 -7.89 -7.53
CA VAL A 67 1.91 -7.32 -6.25
C VAL A 67 0.88 -6.35 -5.68
N GLU A 68 0.31 -5.47 -6.49
CA GLU A 68 -0.71 -4.52 -6.03
C GLU A 68 -2.00 -5.24 -5.56
N ASN A 69 -2.43 -6.26 -6.30
CA ASN A 69 -3.56 -7.10 -5.91
C ASN A 69 -3.30 -7.85 -4.59
N MET A 70 -2.11 -8.42 -4.42
CA MET A 70 -1.70 -9.07 -3.18
C MET A 70 -1.65 -8.07 -2.01
N ARG A 71 -1.10 -6.87 -2.22
CA ARG A 71 -1.05 -5.81 -1.21
C ARG A 71 -2.45 -5.41 -0.76
N ARG A 72 -3.37 -5.18 -1.70
CA ARG A 72 -4.76 -4.84 -1.41
C ARG A 72 -5.47 -5.96 -0.64
N ARG A 73 -5.22 -7.22 -1.01
CA ARG A 73 -5.76 -8.38 -0.30
C ARG A 73 -5.22 -8.47 1.12
N ALA A 74 -3.90 -8.40 1.28
CA ALA A 74 -3.25 -8.45 2.59
C ALA A 74 -3.74 -7.34 3.53
N ALA A 75 -3.95 -6.12 3.00
CA ALA A 75 -4.50 -5.02 3.79
C ALA A 75 -5.91 -5.34 4.33
N ARG A 76 -6.78 -5.93 3.51
CA ARG A 76 -8.12 -6.37 3.93
C ARG A 76 -8.07 -7.52 4.94
N ASP A 77 -7.16 -8.47 4.74
CA ASP A 77 -7.00 -9.60 5.66
C ASP A 77 -6.52 -9.12 7.04
N VAL A 78 -5.61 -8.14 7.09
CA VAL A 78 -5.17 -7.49 8.33
C VAL A 78 -6.31 -6.72 8.99
N GLU A 79 -7.07 -5.92 8.23
CA GLU A 79 -8.23 -5.19 8.75
C GLU A 79 -9.29 -6.14 9.35
N ASN A 80 -9.60 -7.23 8.63
CA ASN A 80 -10.50 -8.27 9.12
C ASN A 80 -9.94 -8.94 10.38
N ALA A 81 -8.64 -9.29 10.39
CA ALA A 81 -8.02 -9.88 11.57
C ALA A 81 -8.13 -8.96 12.79
N HIS A 82 -7.95 -7.64 12.62
CA HIS A 82 -8.16 -6.68 13.71
C HIS A 82 -9.62 -6.60 14.15
N LYS A 83 -10.57 -6.56 13.19
CA LYS A 83 -12.00 -6.47 13.49
C LYS A 83 -12.52 -7.70 14.22
N PHE A 84 -12.06 -8.90 13.86
CA PHE A 84 -12.54 -10.18 14.37
C PHE A 84 -11.59 -10.85 15.37
N ALA A 85 -10.50 -10.19 15.79
CA ALA A 85 -9.51 -10.76 16.71
C ALA A 85 -10.11 -11.24 18.03
N LEU A 86 -11.12 -10.53 18.53
CA LEU A 86 -11.74 -10.79 19.83
C LEU A 86 -13.06 -11.55 19.72
N GLU A 87 -13.52 -11.91 18.51
CA GLU A 87 -14.83 -12.52 18.28
C GLU A 87 -15.00 -13.82 19.09
N ARG A 88 -14.11 -14.79 18.89
CA ARG A 88 -14.16 -16.07 19.62
C ARG A 88 -13.98 -15.93 21.13
N PHE A 89 -13.21 -14.94 21.55
CA PHE A 89 -13.04 -14.67 22.97
C PHE A 89 -14.32 -14.10 23.58
N ALA A 90 -14.95 -13.14 22.90
CA ALA A 90 -16.24 -12.58 23.30
C ALA A 90 -17.35 -13.63 23.30
N GLU A 91 -17.43 -14.50 22.28
CA GLU A 91 -18.36 -15.63 22.25
C GLU A 91 -18.20 -16.54 23.48
N SER A 92 -16.95 -16.83 23.88
CA SER A 92 -16.68 -17.66 25.06
C SER A 92 -17.06 -17.00 26.38
N LEU A 93 -17.26 -15.68 26.39
CA LEU A 93 -17.69 -14.92 27.57
C LEU A 93 -19.21 -14.83 27.70
N LEU A 94 -19.99 -15.12 26.65
CA LEU A 94 -21.46 -15.08 26.72
C LEU A 94 -22.03 -15.93 27.87
N PRO A 95 -21.60 -17.19 28.09
CA PRO A 95 -22.10 -17.99 29.22
C PRO A 95 -21.80 -17.38 30.59
N VAL A 96 -20.75 -16.55 30.70
CA VAL A 96 -20.41 -15.83 31.93
C VAL A 96 -21.41 -14.71 32.17
N ILE A 97 -21.80 -13.97 31.13
CA ILE A 97 -22.86 -12.94 31.19
C ILE A 97 -24.17 -13.58 31.61
N ASP A 98 -24.59 -14.65 30.93
CA ASP A 98 -25.83 -15.38 31.23
C ASP A 98 -25.86 -15.85 32.70
N SER A 99 -24.71 -16.33 33.21
CA SER A 99 -24.58 -16.77 34.61
C SER A 99 -24.67 -15.61 35.60
N LEU A 100 -24.13 -14.44 35.25
CA LEU A 100 -24.23 -13.23 36.07
C LEU A 100 -25.67 -12.70 36.09
N GLU A 101 -26.35 -12.63 34.95
CA GLU A 101 -27.76 -12.25 34.84
C GLU A 101 -28.64 -13.14 35.73
N LYS A 102 -28.48 -14.46 35.59
CA LYS A 102 -29.19 -15.44 36.43
C LYS A 102 -28.89 -15.31 37.92
N SER A 103 -27.65 -14.94 38.26
CA SER A 103 -27.25 -14.74 39.65
C SER A 103 -27.93 -13.50 40.26
N VAL A 104 -28.10 -12.43 39.48
CA VAL A 104 -28.84 -11.23 39.89
C VAL A 104 -30.31 -11.56 40.15
N GLU A 105 -30.94 -12.31 39.23
CA GLU A 105 -32.33 -12.77 39.36
C GLU A 105 -32.51 -13.63 40.62
N SER A 106 -31.67 -14.64 40.81
CA SER A 106 -31.76 -15.55 41.96
C SER A 106 -31.51 -14.84 43.30
N ALA A 107 -30.57 -13.89 43.35
CA ALA A 107 -30.32 -13.10 44.56
C ALA A 107 -31.49 -12.15 44.90
N ALA A 108 -32.15 -11.59 43.87
CA ALA A 108 -33.33 -10.77 44.04
C ALA A 108 -34.51 -11.59 44.60
N GLU A 109 -34.72 -12.81 44.10
CA GLU A 109 -35.73 -13.74 44.63
C GLU A 109 -35.46 -14.19 46.07
N ALA A 110 -34.18 -14.34 46.44
CA ALA A 110 -33.75 -14.70 47.79
C ALA A 110 -33.79 -13.53 48.81
N ALA A 111 -34.20 -12.32 48.38
CA ALA A 111 -34.21 -11.09 49.16
C ALA A 111 -32.82 -10.68 49.73
N ASP A 112 -31.73 -11.13 49.11
CA ASP A 112 -30.37 -10.70 49.44
C ASP A 112 -29.97 -9.49 48.57
N ALA A 113 -30.49 -8.32 48.97
CA ALA A 113 -30.36 -7.08 48.20
C ALA A 113 -28.91 -6.64 48.00
N ALA A 114 -28.03 -6.85 49.00
CA ALA A 114 -26.63 -6.47 48.92
C ALA A 114 -25.87 -7.31 47.90
N VAL A 115 -26.16 -8.61 47.82
CA VAL A 115 -25.56 -9.49 46.82
C VAL A 115 -26.11 -9.19 45.42
N SER A 116 -27.43 -9.00 45.28
CA SER A 116 -28.05 -8.66 43.99
C SER A 116 -27.48 -7.35 43.43
N GLU A 117 -27.33 -6.32 44.26
CA GLU A 117 -26.75 -5.03 43.85
C GLU A 117 -25.27 -5.17 43.47
N GLY A 118 -24.48 -5.90 44.26
CA GLY A 118 -23.06 -6.11 43.98
C GLY A 118 -22.81 -6.86 42.67
N VAL A 119 -23.56 -7.95 42.42
CA VAL A 119 -23.46 -8.71 41.17
C VAL A 119 -23.98 -7.88 39.99
N GLY A 120 -25.05 -7.11 40.17
CA GLY A 120 -25.58 -6.21 39.15
C GLY A 120 -24.59 -5.13 38.72
N LEU A 121 -23.82 -4.57 39.68
CA LEU A 121 -22.75 -3.62 39.37
C LEU A 121 -21.61 -4.26 38.56
N CYS A 122 -21.24 -5.49 38.90
CA CYS A 122 -20.25 -6.26 38.12
C CYS A 122 -20.74 -6.54 36.69
N LEU A 123 -21.99 -6.96 36.53
CA LEU A 123 -22.61 -7.18 35.21
C LEU A 123 -22.58 -5.89 34.38
N LYS A 124 -22.97 -4.76 34.96
CA LYS A 124 -22.93 -3.46 34.29
C LYS A 124 -21.51 -3.08 33.85
N LEU A 125 -20.53 -3.18 34.75
CA LEU A 125 -19.13 -2.89 34.43
C LEU A 125 -18.61 -3.79 33.31
N PHE A 126 -19.05 -5.05 33.28
CA PHE A 126 -18.67 -6.00 32.25
C PHE A 126 -19.26 -5.62 30.88
N LEU A 127 -20.56 -5.33 30.81
CA LEU A 127 -21.23 -4.86 29.59
C LEU A 127 -20.62 -3.54 29.09
N ASP A 128 -20.36 -2.57 29.97
CA ASP A 128 -19.68 -1.31 29.63
C ASP A 128 -18.26 -1.54 29.08
N THR A 129 -17.59 -2.62 29.50
CA THR A 129 -16.27 -2.99 28.99
C THR A 129 -16.37 -3.63 27.61
N LEU A 130 -17.38 -4.45 27.35
CA LEU A 130 -17.65 -5.01 26.02
C LEU A 130 -18.02 -3.91 25.01
N ALA A 131 -18.89 -2.96 25.41
CA ALA A 131 -19.28 -1.83 24.57
C ALA A 131 -18.08 -0.96 24.16
N ARG A 132 -17.14 -0.70 25.09
CA ARG A 132 -15.89 0.00 24.80
C ARG A 132 -14.98 -0.73 23.81
N ASN A 133 -15.15 -2.04 23.65
CA ASN A 133 -14.43 -2.88 22.68
C ASN A 133 -15.26 -3.15 21.41
N GLY A 134 -16.36 -2.41 21.19
CA GLY A 134 -17.19 -2.51 19.98
C GLY A 134 -18.19 -3.67 19.98
N ILE A 135 -18.49 -4.24 21.15
CA ILE A 135 -19.48 -5.32 21.32
C ILE A 135 -20.68 -4.75 22.08
N GLU A 136 -21.82 -4.64 21.39
CA GLU A 136 -23.06 -4.10 21.96
C GLU A 136 -24.09 -5.21 22.17
N GLN A 137 -24.84 -5.13 23.27
CA GLN A 137 -25.97 -6.03 23.52
C GLN A 137 -27.14 -5.60 22.63
N VAL A 138 -27.76 -6.57 21.95
CA VAL A 138 -28.97 -6.36 21.17
C VAL A 138 -30.15 -6.87 21.97
N ASP A 139 -31.19 -6.04 22.15
CA ASP A 139 -32.47 -6.45 22.72
C ASP A 139 -33.52 -6.56 21.61
N PRO A 140 -33.82 -7.79 21.14
CA PRO A 140 -34.75 -8.00 20.04
C PRO A 140 -36.24 -7.92 20.45
N LEU A 141 -36.56 -7.57 21.70
CA LEU A 141 -37.95 -7.48 22.16
C LEU A 141 -38.76 -6.45 21.35
N GLY A 142 -39.55 -6.94 20.40
CA GLY A 142 -40.47 -6.15 19.57
C GLY A 142 -39.99 -5.84 18.15
N GLU A 143 -38.82 -6.34 17.75
CA GLU A 143 -38.33 -6.21 16.37
C GLU A 143 -38.85 -7.33 15.45
N PRO A 144 -39.08 -7.06 14.15
CA PRO A 144 -39.45 -8.09 13.19
C PRO A 144 -38.31 -9.10 13.00
N PHE A 145 -38.67 -10.39 13.01
CA PHE A 145 -37.78 -11.52 12.77
C PHE A 145 -37.25 -11.59 11.34
#